data_AF-A0A956L8W4-F1
#
_entry.id   AF-A0A956L8W4-F1
#
_cell.length_a   1.000
_cell.length_b   1.000
_cell.length_c   1.000
_cell.angle_alpha   90.00
_cell.angle_beta   90.00
_cell.angle_gamma   90.00
#
_symmetry.space_group_name_H-M   'P 1'
#
loop_
_entity.id
_entity.type
_entity.pdbx_description
1 polymer ?
#
loop_
_entity_poly.entity_id
_entity_poly.type
_entity_poly.pdbx_seq_one_letter_code
_entity_poly.pdbx_strand_id
1 'polypeptide(L)'
;LDEMYPSVAMLPSQEQAALAYAEVETMLGLLLDRRGPAGIETLLDRVAMGDDAKDALATAWGDDFEAFMEEWKAVTRRATAHASEEPLRGPEFKDGTDGDAAEEPLGDVFSHLGGGKARQHARLGGLLQGRGHDVAAALQYEKARAAYRRAREDPVLSRRLGKLYVELERWASAVPLLQRAAQEEPEDANLAAAQGRALLRVGDPNGAREALLRAIRVNPFIPTLHCDLAQLAEDEERRAHETSHCRE
;
A
#
# COMPACT_ATOMS: atom_id res chain seq x y z
N LEU A 1 -9.96 20.34 -12.88
CA LEU A 1 -8.99 20.86 -11.87
C LEU A 1 -9.68 21.62 -10.75
N ASP A 2 -10.43 22.69 -11.01
CA ASP A 2 -11.05 23.49 -9.93
C ASP A 2 -12.09 22.69 -9.11
N GLU A 3 -12.81 21.75 -9.75
CA GLU A 3 -13.75 20.85 -9.06
C GLU A 3 -13.05 19.71 -8.28
N MET A 4 -11.74 19.49 -8.50
CA MET A 4 -10.96 18.44 -7.84
C MET A 4 -10.36 18.91 -6.51
N TYR A 5 -10.54 20.19 -6.17
CA TYR A 5 -10.07 20.81 -4.94
C TYR A 5 -11.22 20.90 -3.92
N PRO A 6 -11.01 20.64 -2.62
CA PRO A 6 -9.75 20.22 -1.97
C PRO A 6 -9.50 18.70 -2.00
N SER A 7 -10.44 17.91 -2.54
CA SER A 7 -10.28 16.45 -2.64
C SER A 7 -11.13 15.85 -3.75
N VAL A 8 -10.54 14.95 -4.54
CA VAL A 8 -11.22 14.13 -5.55
C VAL A 8 -12.35 13.28 -4.94
N ALA A 9 -12.26 12.95 -3.64
CA ALA A 9 -13.31 12.22 -2.92
C ALA A 9 -14.60 13.02 -2.73
N MET A 10 -14.57 14.34 -2.94
CA MET A 10 -15.74 15.22 -2.85
C MET A 10 -16.50 15.35 -4.19
N LEU A 11 -16.01 14.71 -5.26
CA LEU A 11 -16.68 14.74 -6.55
C LEU A 11 -18.04 14.03 -6.49
N PRO A 12 -19.08 14.57 -7.14
CA PRO A 12 -20.45 14.09 -6.99
C PRO A 12 -20.72 12.71 -7.60
N SER A 13 -19.79 12.12 -8.35
CA SER A 13 -19.92 10.75 -8.86
C SER A 13 -18.60 9.99 -8.93
N GLN A 14 -18.70 8.65 -8.90
CA GLN A 14 -17.58 7.73 -9.11
C GLN A 14 -16.93 7.93 -10.49
N GLU A 15 -17.73 8.21 -11.52
CA GLU A 15 -17.23 8.46 -12.88
C GLU A 15 -16.35 9.70 -12.93
N GLN A 16 -16.76 10.77 -12.26
CA GLN A 16 -15.96 11.99 -12.19
C GLN A 16 -14.69 11.79 -11.37
N ALA A 17 -14.74 11.03 -10.28
CA ALA A 17 -13.55 10.65 -9.53
C ALA A 17 -12.58 9.84 -10.40
N ALA A 18 -13.07 8.83 -11.12
CA ALA A 18 -12.26 8.02 -12.03
C ALA A 18 -11.64 8.87 -13.16
N LEU A 19 -12.41 9.79 -13.75
CA LEU A 19 -11.92 10.73 -14.76
C LEU A 19 -10.82 11.63 -14.19
N ALA A 20 -11.04 12.22 -13.03
CA ALA A 20 -10.06 13.05 -12.33
C ALA A 20 -8.74 12.30 -12.05
N TYR A 21 -8.81 11.04 -11.63
CA TYR A 21 -7.62 10.19 -11.48
C TYR A 21 -6.89 9.98 -12.82
N ALA A 22 -7.62 9.67 -13.89
CA ALA A 22 -7.03 9.49 -15.22
C ALA A 22 -6.39 10.78 -15.76
N GLU A 23 -7.01 11.94 -15.52
CA GLU A 23 -6.45 13.23 -15.89
C GLU A 23 -5.13 13.51 -15.14
N VAL A 24 -5.10 13.32 -13.82
CA VAL A 24 -3.89 13.54 -13.02
C VAL A 24 -2.78 12.55 -13.39
N GLU A 25 -3.13 11.28 -13.57
CA GLU A 25 -2.16 10.24 -13.96
C GLU A 25 -1.49 10.59 -15.28
N THR A 26 -2.28 10.96 -16.30
CA THR A 26 -1.74 11.32 -17.63
C THR A 26 -0.96 12.64 -17.60
N MET A 27 -1.38 13.60 -16.78
CA MET A 27 -0.63 14.85 -16.57
C MET A 27 0.74 14.60 -15.93
N LEU A 28 0.80 13.80 -14.87
CA LEU A 28 2.04 13.44 -14.20
C LEU A 28 2.93 12.56 -15.08
N GLY A 29 2.34 11.64 -15.85
CA GLY A 29 3.04 10.85 -16.85
C GLY A 29 3.73 11.72 -17.90
N LEU A 30 3.01 12.73 -18.43
CA LEU A 30 3.61 13.68 -19.37
C LEU A 30 4.74 14.49 -18.72
N LEU A 31 4.53 14.99 -17.50
CA LEU A 31 5.56 15.75 -16.79
C LEU A 31 6.82 14.91 -16.57
N LEU A 32 6.65 13.66 -16.14
CA LEU A 32 7.74 12.70 -15.96
C LEU A 32 8.47 12.43 -17.29
N ASP A 33 7.74 12.23 -18.38
CA ASP A 33 8.33 11.95 -19.70
C ASP A 33 9.16 13.12 -20.23
N ARG A 34 8.73 14.37 -20.00
CA ARG A 34 9.37 15.56 -20.57
C ARG A 34 10.41 16.22 -19.66
N ARG A 35 10.21 16.15 -18.34
CA ARG A 35 11.04 16.83 -17.33
C ARG A 35 11.77 15.86 -16.42
N GLY A 36 11.47 14.56 -16.49
CA GLY A 36 12.07 13.55 -15.64
C GLY A 36 11.62 13.64 -14.18
N PRO A 37 12.23 12.83 -13.29
CA PRO A 37 11.92 12.81 -11.87
C PRO A 37 12.06 14.18 -11.19
N ALA A 38 13.03 15.00 -11.62
CA ALA A 38 13.25 16.34 -11.08
C ALA A 38 12.06 17.29 -11.29
N GLY A 39 11.28 17.11 -12.37
CA GLY A 39 10.04 17.86 -12.58
C GLY A 39 8.98 17.49 -11.55
N ILE A 40 8.82 16.21 -11.25
CA ILE A 40 7.90 15.72 -10.22
C ILE A 40 8.32 16.21 -8.84
N GLU A 41 9.61 16.14 -8.51
CA GLU A 41 10.16 16.66 -7.25
C GLU A 41 9.86 18.15 -7.09
N THR A 42 10.12 18.96 -8.13
CA THR A 42 9.82 20.40 -8.10
C THR A 42 8.34 20.69 -7.87
N LEU A 43 7.44 19.94 -8.54
CA LEU A 43 6.00 20.07 -8.35
C LEU A 43 5.61 19.76 -6.90
N LEU A 44 6.06 18.62 -6.37
CA LEU A 44 5.70 18.15 -5.03
C LEU A 44 6.26 19.08 -3.95
N ASP A 45 7.50 19.55 -4.07
CA ASP A 45 8.11 20.48 -3.13
C ASP A 45 7.32 21.78 -3.03
N ARG A 46 6.87 22.33 -4.17
CA ARG A 46 6.08 23.56 -4.19
C ARG A 46 4.69 23.39 -3.60
N VAL A 47 4.00 22.31 -3.95
CA VAL A 47 2.70 21.98 -3.33
C VAL A 47 2.87 21.80 -1.82
N ALA A 48 3.95 21.16 -1.37
CA ALA A 48 4.25 21.02 0.05
C ALA A 48 4.53 22.36 0.76
N MET A 49 5.09 23.35 0.05
CA MET A 49 5.26 24.72 0.55
C MET A 49 3.94 25.52 0.59
N GLY A 50 2.85 24.98 0.04
CA GLY A 50 1.54 25.60 -0.01
C GLY A 50 1.28 26.45 -1.24
N ASP A 51 2.10 26.33 -2.29
CA ASP A 51 1.83 26.95 -3.59
C ASP A 51 0.52 26.39 -4.19
N ASP A 52 -0.17 27.21 -5.00
CA ASP A 52 -1.28 26.72 -5.82
C ASP A 52 -0.78 25.62 -6.78
N ALA A 53 -1.58 24.56 -6.94
CA ALA A 53 -1.17 23.40 -7.73
C ALA A 53 -0.91 23.74 -9.21
N LYS A 54 -1.60 24.74 -9.79
CA LYS A 54 -1.37 25.17 -11.17
C LYS A 54 -0.03 25.90 -11.30
N ASP A 55 0.28 26.77 -10.35
CA ASP A 55 1.55 27.52 -10.31
C ASP A 55 2.75 26.58 -10.05
N ALA A 56 2.55 25.60 -9.17
CA ALA A 56 3.54 24.56 -8.91
C ALA A 56 3.81 23.72 -10.17
N LEU A 57 2.75 23.34 -10.90
CA LEU A 57 2.86 22.58 -12.15
C LEU A 57 3.52 23.38 -13.26
N ALA A 58 3.15 24.64 -13.43
CA ALA A 58 3.78 25.57 -14.39
C ALA A 58 5.30 25.66 -14.13
N THR A 59 5.70 25.84 -12.86
CA THR A 59 7.12 25.91 -12.51
C THR A 59 7.85 24.59 -12.82
N ALA A 60 7.27 23.45 -12.43
CA ALA A 60 7.85 22.14 -12.72
C ALA A 60 8.01 21.88 -14.22
N TRP A 61 7.01 22.30 -15.00
CA TRP A 61 7.02 22.26 -16.45
C TRP A 61 8.07 23.20 -17.06
N GLY A 62 8.37 24.31 -16.40
CA GLY A 62 9.35 25.31 -16.82
C GLY A 62 8.79 26.36 -17.79
N ASP A 63 7.47 26.51 -17.84
CA ASP A 63 6.75 27.51 -18.64
C ASP A 63 5.45 27.88 -17.91
N ASP A 64 4.45 28.43 -18.59
CA ASP A 64 3.12 28.64 -18.01
C ASP A 64 2.23 27.37 -18.01
N PHE A 65 1.17 27.43 -17.20
CA PHE A 65 0.21 26.34 -17.05
C PHE A 65 -0.57 26.06 -18.34
N GLU A 66 -0.83 27.08 -19.16
CA GLU A 66 -1.60 26.92 -20.40
C GLU A 66 -0.78 26.19 -21.47
N ALA A 67 0.52 26.46 -21.56
CA ALA A 67 1.46 25.75 -22.42
C ALA A 67 1.52 24.26 -22.07
N PHE A 68 1.56 23.94 -20.76
CA PHE A 68 1.44 22.55 -20.30
C PHE A 68 0.11 21.92 -20.73
N MET A 69 -1.01 22.62 -20.50
CA MET A 69 -2.35 22.09 -20.82
C MET A 69 -2.55 21.85 -22.31
N GLU A 70 -2.01 22.71 -23.18
CA GLU A 70 -2.08 22.53 -24.63
C GLU A 70 -1.28 21.31 -25.08
N GLU A 71 -0.08 21.09 -24.52
CA GLU A 71 0.69 19.90 -24.82
C GLU A 71 0.02 18.63 -24.28
N TRP A 72 -0.48 18.65 -23.05
CA TRP A 72 -1.22 17.52 -22.47
C TRP A 72 -2.45 17.15 -23.30
N LYS A 73 -3.30 18.11 -23.68
CA LYS A 73 -4.44 17.86 -24.56
C LYS A 73 -4.01 17.25 -25.90
N ALA A 74 -2.92 17.73 -26.49
CA ALA A 74 -2.41 17.22 -27.76
C ALA A 74 -1.89 15.78 -27.64
N VAL A 75 -1.17 15.45 -26.57
CA VAL A 75 -0.64 14.11 -26.29
C VAL A 75 -1.78 13.14 -25.98
N THR A 76 -2.67 13.51 -25.06
CA THR A 76 -3.79 12.66 -24.66
C THR A 76 -4.72 12.35 -25.83
N ARG A 77 -5.04 13.34 -26.68
CA ARG A 77 -5.86 13.14 -27.89
C ARG A 77 -5.21 12.16 -28.87
N ARG A 78 -3.88 12.19 -29.02
CA ARG A 78 -3.17 11.23 -29.87
C ARG A 78 -3.19 9.83 -29.26
N ALA A 79 -2.99 9.72 -27.95
CA ALA A 79 -3.01 8.45 -27.24
C ALA A 79 -4.38 7.78 -27.26
N THR A 80 -5.47 8.56 -27.23
CA THR A 80 -6.86 8.05 -27.22
C THR A 80 -7.52 8.03 -28.61
N ALA A 81 -6.80 8.35 -29.68
CA ALA A 81 -7.35 8.47 -31.04
C ALA A 81 -8.01 7.19 -31.60
N HIS A 82 -7.71 6.03 -31.00
CA HIS A 82 -8.28 4.73 -31.37
C HIS A 82 -9.18 4.12 -30.29
N ALA A 83 -9.53 4.88 -29.25
CA ALA A 83 -10.42 4.42 -28.21
C ALA A 83 -11.86 4.31 -28.75
N SER A 84 -12.55 3.21 -28.46
CA SER A 84 -13.97 3.03 -28.78
C SER A 84 -14.83 3.83 -27.80
N GLU A 85 -15.90 4.46 -28.29
CA GLU A 85 -16.95 5.09 -27.45
C GLU A 85 -17.87 4.06 -26.77
N GLU A 86 -17.60 2.77 -26.90
CA GLU A 86 -18.37 1.74 -26.21
C GLU A 86 -18.22 1.87 -24.69
N PRO A 87 -19.31 1.75 -23.91
CA PRO A 87 -19.24 1.79 -22.47
C PRO A 87 -18.28 0.71 -21.96
N LEU A 88 -17.31 1.11 -21.14
CA LEU A 88 -16.47 0.15 -20.43
C LEU A 88 -17.37 -0.73 -19.55
N ARG A 89 -17.36 -2.03 -19.78
CA ARG A 89 -18.04 -2.98 -18.88
C ARG A 89 -17.30 -2.95 -17.55
N GLY A 90 -17.93 -2.36 -16.53
CA GLY A 90 -17.43 -2.38 -15.17
C GLY A 90 -17.40 -3.82 -14.61
N PRO A 91 -16.53 -4.10 -13.62
CA PRO A 91 -16.59 -5.36 -12.90
C PRO A 91 -17.93 -5.51 -12.17
N GLU A 92 -18.66 -6.58 -12.48
CA GLU A 92 -19.85 -6.97 -11.72
C GLU A 92 -19.42 -7.74 -10.47
N PHE A 93 -19.68 -7.15 -9.29
CA PHE A 93 -19.48 -7.82 -8.02
C PHE A 93 -20.78 -8.55 -7.64
N LYS A 94 -20.69 -9.85 -7.34
CA LYS A 94 -21.83 -10.62 -6.83
C LYS A 94 -22.10 -10.21 -5.39
N ASP A 95 -23.36 -9.90 -5.07
CA ASP A 95 -23.80 -9.71 -3.69
C ASP A 95 -23.58 -11.02 -2.90
N GLY A 96 -22.80 -10.92 -1.82
CA GLY A 96 -22.34 -12.06 -1.02
C GLY A 96 -23.41 -12.71 -0.13
N THR A 97 -24.66 -12.82 -0.59
CA THR A 97 -25.78 -13.36 0.19
C THR A 97 -26.02 -14.86 0.02
N ASP A 98 -25.20 -15.56 -0.77
CA ASP A 98 -25.31 -17.01 -0.91
C ASP A 98 -24.23 -17.74 -0.10
N GLY A 99 -24.60 -18.22 1.10
CA GLY A 99 -24.04 -19.45 1.64
C GLY A 99 -23.48 -19.41 3.06
N ASP A 100 -24.32 -19.79 4.03
CA ASP A 100 -23.91 -20.29 5.34
C ASP A 100 -22.94 -21.48 5.19
N ALA A 101 -21.65 -21.21 5.38
CA ALA A 101 -20.65 -22.14 5.88
C ALA A 101 -19.45 -21.32 6.36
N ALA A 102 -18.59 -21.90 7.20
CA ALA A 102 -17.30 -21.34 7.58
C ALA A 102 -16.32 -21.28 6.39
N GLU A 103 -16.73 -20.65 5.29
CA GLU A 103 -15.88 -20.30 4.17
C GLU A 103 -15.07 -19.08 4.63
N GLU A 104 -13.74 -19.25 4.66
CA GLU A 104 -12.85 -18.09 4.62
C GLU A 104 -13.36 -17.19 3.48
N PRO A 105 -13.66 -15.89 3.71
CA PRO A 105 -14.27 -14.99 2.71
C PRO A 105 -13.51 -14.86 1.37
N LEU A 106 -12.38 -15.56 1.23
CA LEU A 106 -11.45 -15.55 0.11
C LEU A 106 -11.17 -16.97 -0.46
N GLY A 107 -11.94 -17.98 -0.08
CA GLY A 107 -11.67 -19.37 -0.46
C GLY A 107 -10.40 -19.92 0.20
N ASP A 108 -10.00 -21.15 -0.16
CA ASP A 108 -8.80 -21.78 0.39
C ASP A 108 -7.52 -21.12 -0.14
N VAL A 109 -7.06 -20.11 0.60
CA VAL A 109 -5.87 -19.29 0.29
C VAL A 109 -4.59 -20.13 0.25
N PHE A 110 -4.63 -21.38 0.74
CA PHE A 110 -3.50 -22.32 0.76
C PHE A 110 -3.65 -23.46 -0.26
N SER A 111 -4.56 -23.33 -1.23
CA SER A 111 -4.80 -24.34 -2.26
C SER A 111 -3.53 -24.68 -3.06
N HIS A 112 -2.63 -23.72 -3.29
CA HIS A 112 -1.34 -23.89 -3.97
C HIS A 112 -0.35 -24.79 -3.21
N LEU A 113 -0.55 -25.00 -1.91
CA LEU A 113 0.25 -25.96 -1.12
C LEU A 113 -0.14 -27.43 -1.39
N GLY A 114 -1.17 -27.68 -2.21
CA GLY A 114 -1.64 -29.02 -2.58
C GLY A 114 -2.40 -29.74 -1.45
N GLY A 115 -2.86 -30.97 -1.67
CA GLY A 115 -3.72 -31.71 -0.73
C GLY A 115 -3.07 -32.28 0.54
N GLY A 116 -1.87 -31.82 0.92
CA GLY A 116 -1.06 -32.40 1.99
C GLY A 116 -1.32 -31.87 3.40
N LYS A 117 -0.66 -32.47 4.40
CA LYS A 117 -0.72 -32.04 5.82
C LYS A 117 -0.40 -30.56 6.00
N ALA A 118 0.50 -30.00 5.19
CA ALA A 118 0.85 -28.58 5.26
C ALA A 118 -0.36 -27.67 4.99
N ARG A 119 -1.13 -27.91 3.92
CA ARG A 119 -2.36 -27.17 3.62
C ARG A 119 -3.39 -27.36 4.73
N GLN A 120 -3.58 -28.58 5.23
CA GLN A 120 -4.55 -28.86 6.30
C GLN A 120 -4.24 -28.05 7.57
N HIS A 121 -2.96 -28.03 7.98
CA HIS A 121 -2.51 -27.22 9.11
C HIS A 121 -2.64 -25.72 8.83
N ALA A 122 -2.29 -25.25 7.63
CA ALA A 122 -2.39 -23.83 7.28
C ALA A 122 -3.85 -23.35 7.31
N ARG A 123 -4.78 -24.11 6.72
CA ARG A 123 -6.22 -23.82 6.78
C ARG A 123 -6.78 -23.82 8.20
N LEU A 124 -6.40 -24.82 9.00
CA LEU A 124 -6.82 -24.86 10.40
C LEU A 124 -6.28 -23.65 11.18
N GLY A 125 -5.07 -23.20 10.87
CA GLY A 125 -4.51 -21.95 11.40
C GLY A 125 -5.39 -20.74 11.05
N GLY A 126 -5.80 -20.61 9.78
CA GLY A 126 -6.71 -19.55 9.32
C GLY A 126 -8.05 -19.55 10.06
N LEU A 127 -8.68 -20.72 10.19
CA LEU A 127 -9.95 -20.87 10.90
C LEU A 127 -9.85 -20.55 12.40
N LEU A 128 -8.73 -20.89 13.04
CA LEU A 128 -8.49 -20.56 14.44
C LEU A 128 -8.25 -19.06 14.64
N GLN A 129 -7.48 -18.45 13.74
CA GLN A 129 -7.22 -17.01 13.75
C GLN A 129 -8.52 -16.21 13.57
N GLY A 130 -9.38 -16.62 12.64
CA GLY A 130 -10.70 -15.98 12.44
C GLY A 130 -11.63 -16.07 13.66
N ARG A 131 -11.33 -16.94 14.63
CA ARG A 131 -12.03 -17.07 15.92
C ARG A 131 -11.30 -16.43 17.10
N GLY A 132 -10.21 -15.70 16.84
CA GLY A 132 -9.37 -15.07 17.87
C GLY A 132 -8.52 -16.06 18.68
N HIS A 133 -8.32 -17.29 18.20
CA HIS A 133 -7.47 -18.28 18.86
C HIS A 133 -6.02 -18.19 18.37
N ASP A 134 -5.41 -17.02 18.56
CA ASP A 134 -4.14 -16.62 17.92
C ASP A 134 -2.96 -17.54 18.26
N VAL A 135 -2.83 -17.95 19.52
CA VAL A 135 -1.77 -18.89 19.95
C VAL A 135 -1.94 -20.24 19.24
N ALA A 136 -3.18 -20.72 19.13
CA ALA A 136 -3.46 -22.00 18.49
C ALA A 136 -3.27 -21.91 16.97
N ALA A 137 -3.67 -20.79 16.37
CA ALA A 137 -3.44 -20.50 14.95
C ALA A 137 -1.95 -20.51 14.60
N ALA A 138 -1.13 -19.81 15.39
CA ALA A 138 0.31 -19.76 15.22
C ALA A 138 0.95 -21.16 15.27
N LEU A 139 0.51 -22.00 16.22
CA LEU A 139 0.97 -23.38 16.32
C LEU A 139 0.65 -24.20 15.06
N GLN A 140 -0.54 -24.02 14.48
CA GLN A 140 -0.93 -24.73 13.26
C GLN A 140 -0.14 -24.24 12.05
N TYR A 141 0.09 -22.94 11.92
CA TYR A 141 0.96 -22.41 10.87
C TYR A 141 2.40 -22.94 10.98
N GLU A 142 2.96 -23.08 12.18
CA GLU A 142 4.29 -23.69 12.34
C GLU A 142 4.30 -25.19 11.97
N LYS A 143 3.24 -25.93 12.32
CA LYS A 143 3.09 -27.32 11.84
C LYS A 143 3.03 -27.40 10.31
N ALA A 144 2.38 -26.45 9.65
CA ALA A 144 2.37 -26.38 8.19
C ALA A 144 3.78 -26.19 7.61
N ARG A 145 4.56 -25.24 8.15
CA ARG A 145 5.95 -24.97 7.74
C ARG A 145 6.91 -26.12 8.02
N ALA A 146 6.66 -26.88 9.09
CA ALA A 146 7.42 -28.09 9.42
C ALA A 146 7.11 -29.24 8.46
N ALA A 147 5.85 -29.37 8.05
CA ALA A 147 5.36 -30.48 7.24
C ALA A 147 5.82 -30.43 5.77
N TYR A 148 6.12 -29.25 5.23
CA TYR A 148 6.47 -29.12 3.81
C TYR A 148 7.41 -27.95 3.52
N ARG A 149 8.41 -28.19 2.65
CA ARG A 149 9.40 -27.15 2.29
C ARG A 149 8.74 -25.93 1.63
N ARG A 150 7.83 -26.12 0.67
CA ARG A 150 7.17 -24.96 0.02
C ARG A 150 6.34 -24.16 1.02
N ALA A 151 5.72 -24.79 2.01
CA ALA A 151 5.00 -24.07 3.06
C ALA A 151 5.96 -23.23 3.92
N ARG A 152 7.18 -23.71 4.18
CA ARG A 152 8.19 -22.96 4.93
C ARG A 152 8.61 -21.66 4.25
N GLU A 153 8.67 -21.68 2.92
CA GLU A 153 9.07 -20.58 2.04
C GLU A 153 7.87 -19.82 1.46
N ASP A 154 6.65 -20.20 1.86
CA ASP A 154 5.41 -19.65 1.32
C ASP A 154 5.20 -18.20 1.82
N PRO A 155 5.07 -17.22 0.91
CA PRO A 155 4.92 -15.81 1.29
C PRO A 155 3.63 -15.54 2.05
N VAL A 156 2.53 -16.17 1.65
CA VAL A 156 1.21 -15.99 2.26
C VAL A 156 1.21 -16.52 3.70
N LEU A 157 1.72 -17.74 3.91
CA LEU A 157 1.85 -18.32 5.23
C LEU A 157 2.83 -17.51 6.11
N SER A 158 3.94 -17.04 5.52
CA SER A 158 4.90 -16.19 6.22
C SER A 158 4.27 -14.86 6.64
N ARG A 159 3.47 -14.22 5.79
CA ARG A 159 2.74 -13.00 6.11
C ARG A 159 1.76 -13.22 7.26
N ARG A 160 0.92 -14.26 7.17
CA ARG A 160 -0.09 -14.55 8.22
C ARG A 160 0.56 -14.84 9.56
N LEU A 161 1.55 -15.73 9.59
CA LEU A 161 2.25 -16.07 10.83
C LEU A 161 3.09 -14.91 11.36
N GLY A 162 3.72 -14.13 10.47
CA GLY A 162 4.50 -12.94 10.83
C GLY A 162 3.64 -11.87 11.50
N LYS A 163 2.49 -11.50 10.89
CA LYS A 163 1.52 -10.54 11.48
C LYS A 163 0.98 -11.07 12.82
N LEU A 164 0.65 -12.36 12.89
CA LEU A 164 0.21 -13.00 14.13
C LEU A 164 1.28 -13.00 15.23
N TYR A 165 2.56 -13.13 14.88
CA TYR A 165 3.66 -12.99 15.84
C TYR A 165 3.86 -11.56 16.32
N VAL A 166 3.55 -10.54 15.52
CA VAL A 166 3.50 -9.14 15.97
C VAL A 166 2.38 -8.98 17.01
N GLU A 167 1.18 -9.50 16.74
CA GLU A 167 0.04 -9.47 17.67
C GLU A 167 0.34 -10.20 18.99
N LEU A 168 1.07 -11.32 18.91
CA LEU A 168 1.51 -12.10 20.08
C LEU A 168 2.79 -11.56 20.75
N GLU A 169 3.28 -10.39 20.35
CA GLU A 169 4.53 -9.78 20.83
C GLU A 169 5.80 -10.64 20.68
N ARG A 170 5.78 -11.59 19.75
CA ARG A 170 6.91 -12.48 19.41
C ARG A 170 7.79 -11.85 18.33
N TRP A 171 8.27 -10.64 18.60
CA TRP A 171 8.99 -9.77 17.65
C TRP A 171 10.13 -10.47 16.91
N ALA A 172 11.03 -11.15 17.65
CA ALA A 172 12.17 -11.85 17.06
C ALA A 172 11.78 -12.99 16.11
N SER A 173 10.64 -13.66 16.37
CA SER A 173 10.10 -14.67 15.45
C SER A 173 9.39 -14.04 14.25
N ALA A 174 8.81 -12.85 14.41
CA ALA A 174 8.08 -12.15 13.36
C ALA A 174 8.99 -11.62 12.25
N VAL A 175 10.12 -10.99 12.60
CA VAL A 175 11.04 -10.33 11.65
C VAL A 175 11.38 -11.20 10.42
N PRO A 176 11.90 -12.44 10.54
CA PRO A 176 12.26 -13.23 9.37
C PRO A 176 11.07 -13.64 8.50
N LEU A 177 9.88 -13.79 9.09
CA LEU A 177 8.66 -14.12 8.35
C LEU A 177 8.11 -12.91 7.58
N LEU A 178 8.11 -11.74 8.22
CA LEU A 178 7.71 -10.49 7.60
C LEU A 178 8.67 -10.11 6.47
N GLN A 179 9.98 -10.34 6.65
CA GLN A 179 10.97 -10.13 5.60
C GLN A 179 10.74 -11.05 4.39
N ARG A 180 10.41 -12.33 4.61
CA ARG A 180 10.07 -13.25 3.51
C ARG A 180 8.82 -12.80 2.76
N ALA A 181 7.78 -12.40 3.49
CA ALA A 181 6.55 -11.90 2.87
C ALA A 181 6.80 -10.61 2.05
N ALA A 182 7.63 -9.70 2.56
CA ALA A 182 7.92 -8.41 1.92
C ALA A 182 8.71 -8.55 0.60
N GLN A 183 9.34 -9.70 0.35
CA GLN A 183 9.99 -9.97 -0.95
C GLN A 183 8.98 -10.11 -2.10
N GLU A 184 7.72 -10.42 -1.78
CA GLU A 184 6.68 -10.76 -2.77
C GLU A 184 5.58 -9.71 -2.76
N GLU A 185 5.31 -9.12 -1.59
CA GLU A 185 4.38 -8.01 -1.41
C GLU A 185 5.15 -6.74 -0.94
N PRO A 186 6.10 -6.19 -1.73
CA PRO A 186 6.91 -5.04 -1.30
C PRO A 186 6.07 -3.76 -1.10
N GLU A 187 4.88 -3.71 -1.69
CA GLU A 187 3.95 -2.58 -1.64
C GLU A 187 2.82 -2.76 -0.60
N ASP A 188 2.82 -3.81 0.23
CA ASP A 188 1.88 -3.89 1.36
C ASP A 188 2.35 -2.98 2.51
N ALA A 189 1.74 -1.79 2.61
CA ALA A 189 2.02 -0.82 3.67
C ALA A 189 1.87 -1.41 5.08
N ASN A 190 0.85 -2.25 5.30
CA ASN A 190 0.59 -2.85 6.60
C ASN A 190 1.65 -3.89 6.96
N LEU A 191 2.13 -4.65 5.96
CA LEU A 191 3.23 -5.58 6.15
C LEU A 191 4.54 -4.85 6.47
N ALA A 192 4.85 -3.79 5.73
CA ALA A 192 6.03 -2.96 5.97
C ALA A 192 5.99 -2.29 7.36
N ALA A 193 4.82 -1.80 7.78
CA ALA A 193 4.61 -1.24 9.11
C ALA A 193 4.81 -2.28 10.23
N ALA A 194 4.25 -3.48 10.07
CA ALA A 194 4.43 -4.59 11.02
C ALA A 194 5.91 -5.00 11.12
N GLN A 195 6.63 -5.02 9.99
CA GLN A 195 8.07 -5.27 9.97
C GLN A 195 8.83 -4.17 10.72
N GLY A 196 8.52 -2.90 10.47
CA GLY A 196 9.15 -1.76 11.12
C GLY A 196 9.01 -1.79 12.64
N ARG A 197 7.78 -2.01 13.13
CA ARG A 197 7.51 -2.14 14.57
C ARG A 197 8.19 -3.37 15.20
N ALA A 198 8.21 -4.50 14.49
CA ALA A 198 8.94 -5.67 14.97
C ALA A 198 10.45 -5.40 15.09
N LEU A 199 11.04 -4.71 14.10
CA LEU A 199 12.45 -4.32 14.08
C LEU A 199 12.80 -3.35 15.22
N LEU A 200 11.94 -2.37 15.51
CA LEU A 200 12.07 -1.50 16.68
C LEU A 200 12.20 -2.30 17.98
N ARG A 201 11.30 -3.27 18.17
CA ARG A 201 11.22 -4.06 19.41
C ARG A 201 12.39 -5.03 19.58
N VAL A 202 13.06 -5.43 18.51
CA VAL A 202 14.29 -6.26 18.57
C VAL A 202 15.57 -5.44 18.62
N GLY A 203 15.47 -4.10 18.63
CA GLY A 203 16.62 -3.20 18.76
C GLY A 203 17.34 -2.88 17.45
N ASP A 204 16.66 -2.99 16.31
CA ASP A 204 17.16 -2.55 15.00
C ASP A 204 16.41 -1.29 14.52
N PRO A 205 16.76 -0.09 15.04
CA PRO A 205 16.09 1.16 14.67
C PRO A 205 16.34 1.58 13.22
N ASN A 206 17.47 1.18 12.62
CA ASN A 206 17.78 1.52 11.24
C ASN A 206 16.92 0.71 10.27
N GLY A 207 16.86 -0.61 10.45
CA GLY A 207 15.97 -1.47 9.67
C GLY A 207 14.49 -1.12 9.88
N ALA A 208 14.13 -0.71 11.10
CA ALA A 208 12.78 -0.24 11.38
C ALA A 208 12.42 1.01 10.58
N ARG A 209 13.29 2.03 10.59
CA ARG A 209 13.09 3.26 9.84
C ARG A 209 12.93 2.98 8.34
N GLU A 210 13.77 2.13 7.77
CA GLU A 210 13.64 1.74 6.36
C GLU A 210 12.29 1.08 6.04
N ALA A 211 11.81 0.19 6.92
CA ALA A 211 10.53 -0.48 6.73
C ALA A 211 9.33 0.48 6.89
N LEU A 212 9.37 1.38 7.86
CA LEU A 212 8.33 2.39 8.08
C LEU A 212 8.29 3.42 6.94
N LEU A 213 9.43 3.84 6.41
CA LEU A 213 9.50 4.70 5.23
C LEU A 213 8.89 4.04 3.98
N ARG A 214 9.06 2.72 3.81
CA ARG A 214 8.32 1.98 2.77
C ARG A 214 6.81 2.01 2.99
N ALA A 215 6.37 1.87 4.24
CA ALA A 215 4.94 1.90 4.57
C ALA A 215 4.31 3.27 4.25
N ILE A 216 4.96 4.37 4.65
CA ILE A 216 4.48 5.74 4.37
C ILE A 216 4.49 6.06 2.88
N ARG A 217 5.47 5.56 2.13
CA ARG A 217 5.51 5.74 0.66
C ARG A 217 4.25 5.19 -0.02
N VAL A 218 3.72 4.08 0.50
CA VAL A 218 2.49 3.46 -0.04
C VAL A 218 1.24 4.15 0.51
N ASN A 219 1.18 4.40 1.82
CA ASN A 219 0.06 5.08 2.44
C ASN A 219 0.54 6.13 3.45
N PRO A 220 0.63 7.40 3.03
CA PRO A 220 1.10 8.50 3.88
C PRO A 220 0.03 9.04 4.83
N PHE A 221 -1.19 8.49 4.83
CA PHE A 221 -2.29 9.00 5.65
C PHE A 221 -2.52 8.18 6.92
N ILE A 222 -1.58 7.31 7.29
CA ILE A 222 -1.66 6.49 8.51
C ILE A 222 -0.92 7.22 9.65
N PRO A 223 -1.62 7.87 10.59
CA PRO A 223 -0.97 8.71 11.60
C PRO A 223 0.00 7.95 12.50
N THR A 224 -0.30 6.68 12.77
CA THR A 224 0.56 5.82 13.60
C THR A 224 1.95 5.59 12.99
N LEU A 225 2.09 5.63 11.66
CA LEU A 225 3.40 5.50 11.02
C LEU A 225 4.25 6.75 11.23
N HIS A 226 3.64 7.93 11.18
CA HIS A 226 4.30 9.18 11.52
C HIS A 226 4.72 9.20 13.00
N CYS A 227 3.89 8.66 13.90
CA CYS A 227 4.28 8.49 15.31
C CYS A 227 5.49 7.55 15.48
N ASP A 228 5.52 6.44 14.75
CA ASP A 228 6.64 5.48 14.78
C ASP A 228 7.93 6.13 14.21
N LEU A 229 7.83 6.92 13.13
CA LEU A 229 8.97 7.63 12.53
C LEU A 229 9.47 8.82 13.35
N ALA A 230 8.58 9.57 14.01
CA ALA A 230 8.97 10.66 14.90
C ALA A 230 9.92 10.19 16.03
N GLN A 231 9.68 8.98 16.55
CA GLN A 231 10.55 8.34 17.53
C GLN A 231 11.92 7.94 16.95
N LEU A 232 12.00 7.72 15.64
CA LEU A 232 13.19 7.32 14.90
C LEU A 232 13.88 8.45 14.14
N ALA A 233 13.40 9.69 14.32
CA ALA A 233 13.90 10.87 13.62
C ALA A 233 15.36 11.15 13.98
N GLU A 234 16.18 11.41 12.96
CA GLU A 234 17.62 11.68 13.12
C GLU A 234 17.92 13.13 13.51
N ASP A 235 16.97 14.04 13.24
CA ASP A 235 17.08 15.48 13.50
C ASP A 235 15.74 16.05 14.00
N GLU A 236 15.78 17.27 14.54
CA GLU A 236 14.62 17.93 15.14
C GLU A 236 13.58 18.35 14.09
N GLU A 237 14.01 18.68 12.88
CA GLU A 237 13.14 19.10 11.78
C GLU A 237 12.23 17.95 11.34
N ARG A 238 12.81 16.78 11.07
CA ARG A 238 12.06 15.55 10.75
C ARG A 238 11.18 15.13 11.90
N ARG A 239 11.67 15.22 13.15
CA ARG A 239 10.83 14.91 14.32
C ARG A 239 9.60 15.82 14.35
N ALA A 240 9.77 17.12 14.15
CA ALA A 240 8.66 18.07 14.13
C ALA A 240 7.68 17.80 12.98
N HIS A 241 8.20 17.50 11.78
CA HIS A 241 7.40 17.12 10.62
C HIS A 241 6.53 15.88 10.93
N GLU A 242 7.15 14.77 11.30
CA GLU A 242 6.44 13.52 11.62
C GLU A 242 5.48 13.69 12.80
N THR A 243 5.87 14.44 13.84
CA THR A 243 4.99 14.72 14.99
C THR A 243 3.75 15.53 14.58
N SER A 244 3.86 16.42 13.60
CA SER A 244 2.71 17.19 13.10
C SER A 244 1.64 16.32 12.45
N HIS A 245 2.06 15.20 11.83
CA HIS A 245 1.20 14.21 11.17
C HIS A 245 0.78 13.05 12.09
N CYS A 246 1.38 12.94 13.28
CA CYS A 246 1.00 12.01 14.34
C CYS A 246 -0.24 12.52 15.12
N ARG A 247 -1.43 12.50 14.51
CA ARG A 247 -2.71 12.86 15.18
C ARG A 247 -3.75 11.76 14.99
N GLU A 248 -4.35 11.32 16.11
CA GLU A 248 -5.47 10.35 16.14
C GLU A 248 -6.77 10.92 15.57
#